data_AF-A0AAN6ZA28-F1
#
_entry.id   AF-A0AAN6ZA28-F1
#
_cell.length_a   1.000
_cell.length_b   1.000
_cell.length_c   1.000
_cell.angle_alpha   90.00
_cell.angle_beta   90.00
_cell.angle_gamma   90.00
#
_symmetry.space_group_name_H-M   'P 1'
#
loop_
_entity.id
_entity.type
_entity.pdbx_description
1 polymer ?
#
loop_
_entity_poly.entity_id
_entity_poly.type
_entity_poly.pdbx_seq_one_letter_code
_entity_poly.pdbx_strand_id
1 'polypeptide(L)'
;MQDELDAWTLPRGYSMRIAGAKVTGKRKVRWVCFRGGEARHHRPAVAEAVLRAARAEGRRKPTTDRASKKCGCLFKFEVVETARDSDRWALHYPNDEHKVHNHGPSDTTSDPRARKLPAFMLVEVDAWLRAGWLVSRIQEELRGRGFVNVLNTDLYNRKRLLKKEAGDAPTVG
;
A
#
# COMPACT_ATOMS: atom_id res chain seq x y z
N MET A 1 -12.94 10.88 -0.71
CA MET A 1 -13.20 9.87 0.35
C MET A 1 -11.95 9.09 0.80
N GLN A 2 -11.24 8.31 -0.04
CA GLN A 2 -10.10 7.52 0.48
C GLN A 2 -8.91 8.41 0.90
N ASP A 3 -8.64 9.50 0.18
CA ASP A 3 -7.59 10.45 0.55
C ASP A 3 -7.96 11.28 1.79
N GLU A 4 -9.24 11.63 1.96
CA GLU A 4 -9.76 12.24 3.20
C GLU A 4 -9.60 11.28 4.39
N LEU A 5 -9.92 10.00 4.20
CA LEU A 5 -9.71 8.98 5.23
C LEU A 5 -8.22 8.88 5.59
N ASP A 6 -7.34 8.83 4.60
CA ASP A 6 -5.89 8.79 4.82
C ASP A 6 -5.41 10.04 5.57
N ALA A 7 -5.86 11.23 5.17
CA ALA A 7 -5.51 12.49 5.82
C ALA A 7 -5.93 12.51 7.30
N TRP A 8 -7.03 11.86 7.65
CA TRP A 8 -7.48 11.76 9.03
C TRP A 8 -6.79 10.63 9.81
N THR A 9 -6.64 9.44 9.23
CA THR A 9 -6.18 8.24 9.93
C THR A 9 -4.66 8.14 10.03
N LEU A 10 -3.91 8.51 8.99
CA LEU A 10 -2.46 8.32 8.94
C LEU A 10 -1.71 9.15 10.00
N PRO A 11 -2.04 10.43 10.25
CA PRO A 11 -1.41 11.20 11.33
C PRO A 11 -1.66 10.62 12.73
N ARG A 12 -2.70 9.79 12.87
CA ARG A 12 -3.07 9.09 14.12
C ARG A 12 -2.49 7.67 14.16
N GLY A 13 -1.67 7.30 13.18
CA GLY A 13 -1.04 5.99 13.06
C GLY A 13 -1.99 4.87 12.64
N TYR A 14 -3.16 5.20 12.10
CA TYR A 14 -4.12 4.22 11.60
C TYR A 14 -4.04 4.11 10.07
N SER A 15 -3.73 2.91 9.59
CA SER A 15 -3.75 2.59 8.17
C SER A 15 -5.06 1.91 7.82
N MET A 16 -5.95 2.63 7.13
CA MET A 16 -7.29 2.15 6.80
C MET A 16 -7.54 2.12 5.29
N ARG A 17 -8.45 1.25 4.85
CA ARG A 17 -8.89 1.21 3.46
C ARG A 17 -10.39 1.01 3.36
N ILE A 18 -11.00 1.57 2.31
CA ILE A 18 -12.36 1.25 1.91
C ILE A 18 -12.36 -0.18 1.33
N ALA A 19 -13.07 -1.10 1.97
CA ALA A 19 -13.19 -2.50 1.54
C ALA A 19 -14.41 -2.76 0.68
N GLY A 20 -15.41 -1.88 0.74
CA GLY A 20 -16.60 -1.96 -0.10
C GLY A 20 -17.54 -0.81 0.18
N ALA A 21 -18.29 -0.42 -0.83
CA ALA A 21 -19.44 0.47 -0.72
C ALA A 21 -20.64 -0.27 -1.30
N LYS A 22 -21.76 -0.28 -0.58
CA LYS A 22 -23.01 -0.92 -1.02
C LYS A 22 -24.13 0.10 -0.97
N VAL A 23 -24.97 0.09 -2.01
CA VAL A 23 -26.19 0.90 -2.11
C VAL A 23 -27.35 -0.05 -2.37
N THR A 24 -27.85 -0.70 -1.32
CA THR A 24 -29.10 -1.45 -1.35
C THR A 24 -29.93 -1.00 -0.17
N GLY A 25 -30.88 -0.09 -0.41
CA GLY A 25 -31.53 0.67 0.65
C GLY A 25 -30.64 1.84 1.09
N LYS A 26 -30.24 1.87 2.37
CA LYS A 26 -29.33 2.90 2.91
C LYS A 26 -27.92 2.72 2.36
N ARG A 27 -27.22 3.83 2.08
CA ARG A 27 -25.80 3.79 1.68
C ARG A 27 -24.96 3.28 2.84
N LYS A 28 -23.97 2.45 2.51
CA LYS A 28 -23.08 1.83 3.49
C LYS A 28 -21.67 1.77 2.93
N VAL A 29 -20.70 2.21 3.72
CA VAL A 29 -19.27 2.11 3.40
C VAL A 29 -18.58 1.30 4.48
N ARG A 30 -17.83 0.28 4.09
CA ARG A 30 -17.04 -0.56 5.00
C ARG A 30 -15.59 -0.13 4.96
N TRP A 31 -15.03 0.20 6.12
CA TRP A 31 -13.61 0.48 6.29
C TRP A 31 -12.95 -0.62 7.10
N VAL A 32 -11.76 -1.03 6.68
CA VAL A 32 -10.98 -2.10 7.32
C VAL A 32 -9.55 -1.65 7.51
N CYS A 33 -8.86 -2.22 8.50
CA CYS A 33 -7.42 -2.03 8.62
C CYS A 33 -6.68 -2.50 7.35
N PHE A 34 -5.70 -1.73 6.90
CA PHE A 34 -4.86 -2.12 5.76
C PHE A 34 -4.01 -3.36 6.07
N ARG A 35 -3.67 -3.62 7.34
CA ARG A 35 -3.00 -4.85 7.79
C ARG A 35 -3.97 -6.02 8.00
N GLY A 36 -5.27 -5.80 7.79
CA GLY A 36 -6.30 -6.83 7.89
C GLY A 36 -6.35 -7.79 6.70
N GLY A 37 -6.83 -9.01 6.97
CA GLY A 37 -6.82 -10.16 6.07
C GLY A 37 -5.59 -11.04 6.26
N GLU A 38 -5.62 -12.22 5.65
CA GLU A 38 -4.53 -13.18 5.74
C GLU A 38 -3.27 -12.67 5.04
N ALA A 39 -2.11 -12.93 5.65
CA ALA A 39 -0.86 -12.92 4.92
C ALA A 39 -0.99 -13.95 3.79
N ARG A 40 -0.95 -13.51 2.52
CA ARG A 40 -0.78 -14.46 1.42
C ARG A 40 0.44 -15.29 1.75
N HIS A 41 0.23 -16.61 1.82
CA HIS A 41 1.13 -17.60 2.37
C HIS A 41 2.61 -17.23 2.19
N HIS A 42 3.35 -17.28 3.30
CA HIS A 42 4.78 -17.53 3.25
C HIS A 42 4.96 -18.73 2.32
N ARG A 43 5.51 -18.51 1.11
CA ARG A 43 6.11 -19.64 0.40
C ARG A 43 7.19 -20.18 1.35
N PRO A 44 7.28 -21.50 1.55
CA PRO A 44 8.38 -22.06 2.33
C PRO A 44 9.69 -21.50 1.78
N ALA A 45 10.66 -21.29 2.68
CA ALA A 45 11.98 -20.80 2.31
C ALA A 45 12.48 -21.59 1.10
N VAL A 46 12.87 -20.88 0.03
CA VAL A 46 13.34 -21.53 -1.20
C VAL A 46 14.59 -22.33 -0.85
N ALA A 47 14.57 -23.63 -1.15
CA ALA A 47 15.69 -24.52 -0.83
C ALA A 47 17.00 -23.97 -1.39
N GLU A 48 18.08 -24.11 -0.61
CA GLU A 48 19.40 -23.54 -0.94
C GLU A 48 19.94 -24.00 -2.30
N ALA A 49 19.54 -25.20 -2.74
CA ALA A 49 19.88 -25.74 -4.07
C ALA A 49 19.25 -24.91 -5.21
N VAL A 50 18.01 -24.44 -5.04
CA VAL A 50 17.31 -23.61 -6.01
C VAL A 50 17.91 -22.19 -6.04
N LEU A 51 18.33 -21.68 -4.88
CA LEU A 51 19.05 -20.40 -4.79
C LEU A 51 20.40 -20.45 -5.50
N ARG A 52 21.14 -21.55 -5.31
CA ARG A 52 22.43 -21.80 -5.99
C ARG A 52 22.27 -21.96 -7.50
N ALA A 53 21.27 -22.72 -7.96
CA ALA A 53 20.99 -22.88 -9.39
C ALA A 53 20.62 -21.54 -10.04
N ALA A 54 19.73 -20.75 -9.42
CA ALA A 54 19.37 -19.43 -9.93
C ALA A 54 20.60 -18.50 -10.02
N ARG A 55 21.51 -18.54 -9.03
CA ARG A 55 22.76 -17.75 -9.04
C ARG A 55 23.72 -18.20 -10.15
N ALA A 56 23.84 -19.50 -10.39
CA ALA A 56 24.67 -20.07 -11.46
C ALA A 56 24.13 -19.72 -12.86
N GLU A 57 22.81 -19.65 -13.01
CA GLU A 57 22.14 -19.29 -14.26
C GLU A 57 22.00 -17.76 -14.47
N GLY A 58 22.59 -16.94 -13.60
CA GLY A 58 22.44 -15.47 -13.64
C GLY A 58 21.00 -14.98 -13.42
N ARG A 59 20.09 -15.86 -12.97
CA ARG A 59 18.69 -15.54 -12.69
C ARG A 59 18.58 -14.87 -11.32
N ARG A 60 17.65 -13.92 -11.20
CA ARG A 60 17.37 -13.25 -9.92
C ARG A 60 16.88 -14.28 -8.89
N LYS A 61 17.26 -14.10 -7.61
CA LYS A 61 16.78 -14.92 -6.47
C LYS A 61 15.26 -15.09 -6.59
N PRO A 62 14.72 -16.34 -6.59
CA PRO A 62 13.28 -16.56 -6.58
C PRO A 62 12.62 -15.72 -5.49
N THR A 63 11.69 -14.85 -5.89
CA THR A 63 11.07 -13.87 -4.98
C THR A 63 10.08 -14.55 -4.05
N THR A 64 10.52 -14.97 -2.87
CA THR A 64 9.62 -15.59 -1.86
C THR A 64 9.74 -15.01 -0.47
N ASP A 65 10.52 -13.94 -0.26
CA ASP A 65 10.80 -13.45 1.10
C ASP A 65 10.16 -12.08 1.39
N ARG A 66 9.12 -11.67 0.66
CA ARG A 66 8.33 -10.51 1.09
C ARG A 66 7.35 -10.98 2.17
N ALA A 67 7.79 -10.96 3.43
CA ALA A 67 6.91 -11.06 4.58
C ALA A 67 5.73 -10.08 4.38
N SER A 68 4.53 -10.63 4.29
CA SER A 68 3.33 -9.82 4.14
C SER A 68 3.19 -8.93 5.38
N LYS A 69 2.90 -7.64 5.19
CA LYS A 69 2.55 -6.73 6.31
C LYS A 69 1.14 -7.01 6.86
N LYS A 70 0.44 -8.01 6.31
CA LYS A 70 -0.86 -8.48 6.80
C LYS A 70 -0.64 -9.31 8.06
N CYS A 71 -1.33 -8.96 9.14
CA CYS A 71 -1.24 -9.63 10.43
C CYS A 71 -2.60 -10.16 10.90
N GLY A 72 -3.55 -10.36 9.97
CA GLY A 72 -4.88 -10.83 10.32
C GLY A 72 -5.70 -9.84 11.15
N CYS A 73 -5.37 -8.54 11.13
CA CYS A 73 -6.10 -7.54 11.91
C CYS A 73 -7.59 -7.56 11.55
N LEU A 74 -8.44 -7.76 12.55
CA LEU A 74 -9.89 -7.79 12.37
C LEU A 74 -10.49 -6.39 12.32
N PHE A 75 -9.81 -5.36 12.87
CA PHE A 75 -10.35 -4.01 12.98
C PHE A 75 -11.09 -3.54 11.72
N LYS A 76 -12.39 -3.30 11.88
CA LYS A 76 -13.28 -2.79 10.84
C LYS A 76 -14.49 -2.12 11.46
N PHE A 77 -15.01 -1.14 10.74
CA PHE A 77 -16.32 -0.58 11.02
C PHE A 77 -17.01 -0.23 9.72
N GLU A 78 -18.30 0.01 9.85
CA GLU A 78 -19.17 0.35 8.75
C GLU A 78 -19.83 1.68 9.08
N VAL A 79 -19.83 2.59 8.11
CA VAL A 79 -20.53 3.85 8.20
C VAL A 79 -21.79 3.69 7.36
N VAL A 80 -22.95 3.78 8.00
CA VAL A 80 -24.27 3.50 7.41
C VAL A 80 -25.12 4.76 7.56
N GLU A 81 -25.87 5.14 6.53
CA GLU A 81 -26.79 6.26 6.69
C GLU A 81 -27.84 5.99 7.77
N THR A 82 -28.20 7.03 8.52
CA THR A 82 -29.24 6.92 9.55
C THR A 82 -30.64 6.76 8.94
N ALA A 83 -30.92 7.45 7.84
CA ALA A 83 -32.10 7.30 7.00
C ALA A 83 -31.70 7.39 5.51
N ARG A 84 -32.59 6.97 4.60
CA ARG A 84 -32.30 7.04 3.16
C ARG A 84 -32.05 8.50 2.75
N ASP A 85 -30.98 8.73 2.01
CA ASP A 85 -30.55 10.06 1.53
C ASP A 85 -30.24 11.07 2.64
N SER A 86 -29.96 10.59 3.86
CA SER A 86 -29.57 11.44 4.98
C SER A 86 -28.11 11.89 4.86
N ASP A 87 -27.87 13.11 5.33
CA ASP A 87 -26.54 13.69 5.61
C ASP A 87 -25.92 13.14 6.91
N ARG A 88 -26.72 12.48 7.76
CA ARG A 88 -26.29 11.88 9.02
C ARG A 88 -25.97 10.41 8.85
N TRP A 89 -24.78 10.03 9.30
CA TRP A 89 -24.28 8.67 9.25
C TRP A 89 -24.01 8.12 10.65
N ALA A 90 -24.28 6.83 10.85
CA ALA A 90 -23.99 6.10 12.06
C ALA A 90 -22.79 5.17 11.85
N LEU A 91 -21.91 5.11 12.84
CA LEU A 91 -20.80 4.17 12.87
C LEU A 91 -21.24 2.87 13.54
N HIS A 92 -20.98 1.75 12.88
CA HIS A 92 -21.34 0.42 13.33
C HIS A 92 -20.13 -0.52 13.34
N TYR A 93 -19.88 -1.17 14.48
CA TYR A 93 -18.93 -2.28 14.59
C TYR A 93 -19.69 -3.60 14.51
N PRO A 94 -19.22 -4.59 13.74
CA PRO A 94 -19.91 -5.89 13.69
C PRO A 94 -19.93 -6.63 15.03
N ASN A 95 -18.86 -6.53 15.83
CA ASN A 95 -18.78 -7.01 17.21
C ASN A 95 -17.60 -6.28 17.93
N ASP A 96 -17.33 -6.62 19.19
CA ASP A 96 -16.27 -5.99 19.99
C ASP A 96 -14.85 -6.29 19.51
N GLU A 97 -14.58 -7.45 18.92
CA GLU A 97 -13.25 -7.79 18.36
C GLU A 97 -12.85 -6.84 17.23
N HIS A 98 -13.83 -6.30 16.50
CA HIS A 98 -13.59 -5.37 15.41
C HIS A 98 -13.30 -3.94 15.88
N LYS A 99 -13.38 -3.66 17.19
CA LYS A 99 -13.04 -2.36 17.80
C LYS A 99 -11.55 -2.24 18.14
N VAL A 100 -10.79 -3.34 18.08
CA VAL A 100 -9.41 -3.38 18.56
C VAL A 100 -8.45 -3.79 17.44
N HIS A 101 -7.30 -3.12 17.37
CA HIS A 101 -6.18 -3.53 16.53
C HIS A 101 -5.32 -4.57 17.27
N ASN A 102 -4.84 -5.59 16.56
CA ASN A 102 -3.90 -6.58 17.09
C ASN A 102 -2.42 -6.21 16.80
N HIS A 103 -2.17 -4.94 16.47
CA HIS A 103 -0.83 -4.42 16.16
C HIS A 103 -0.74 -2.97 16.60
N GLY A 104 0.49 -2.49 16.83
CA GLY A 104 0.74 -1.09 17.12
C GLY A 104 0.42 -0.16 15.94
N PRO A 105 0.38 1.16 16.17
CA PRO A 105 0.17 2.15 15.12
C PRO A 105 1.18 2.01 13.98
N SER A 106 0.77 2.38 12.77
CA SER A 106 1.67 2.51 11.63
C SER A 106 2.40 3.85 11.70
N ASP A 107 3.71 3.83 11.50
CA ASP A 107 4.50 5.05 11.30
C ASP A 107 4.54 5.44 9.80
N THR A 108 5.13 6.61 9.54
CA THR A 108 5.23 7.16 8.18
C THR A 108 6.14 6.35 7.26
N THR A 109 6.95 5.42 7.77
CA THR A 109 7.92 4.64 6.95
C THR A 109 7.46 3.18 6.72
N SER A 110 6.60 2.66 7.60
CA SER A 110 6.08 1.30 7.59
C SER A 110 4.82 1.17 6.75
N ASP A 111 4.05 2.23 6.54
CA ASP A 111 2.85 2.21 5.71
C ASP A 111 3.10 2.80 4.31
N PRO A 112 2.95 2.01 3.22
CA PRO A 112 2.99 2.55 1.86
C PRO A 112 2.04 3.72 1.60
N ARG A 113 0.91 3.82 2.32
CA ARG A 113 -0.05 4.92 2.17
C ARG A 113 0.48 6.23 2.75
N ALA A 114 1.23 6.16 3.86
CA ALA A 114 1.87 7.32 4.49
C ALA A 114 3.12 7.80 3.76
N ARG A 115 3.62 7.02 2.80
CA ARG A 115 4.79 7.32 1.96
C ARG A 115 4.44 7.88 0.59
N LYS A 116 3.16 8.19 0.35
CA LYS A 116 2.71 8.80 -0.90
C LYS A 116 3.26 10.22 -1.01
N LEU A 117 3.79 10.53 -2.18
CA LEU A 117 4.14 11.90 -2.54
C LEU A 117 2.86 12.69 -2.88
N PRO A 118 2.86 14.01 -2.67
CA PRO A 118 1.85 14.90 -3.25
C PRO A 118 1.74 14.70 -4.78
N ALA A 119 0.56 14.96 -5.35
CA ALA A 119 0.30 14.73 -6.77
C ALA A 119 1.30 15.45 -7.68
N PHE A 120 1.65 16.71 -7.37
CA PHE A 120 2.63 17.47 -8.14
C PHE A 120 4.02 16.81 -8.13
N MET A 121 4.48 16.33 -6.96
CA MET A 121 5.75 15.63 -6.84
C MET A 121 5.74 14.26 -7.55
N LEU A 122 4.60 13.56 -7.56
CA LEU A 122 4.47 12.31 -8.33
C LEU A 122 4.67 12.55 -9.82
N VAL A 123 4.09 13.63 -10.36
CA VAL A 123 4.26 14.01 -11.78
C VAL A 123 5.72 14.28 -12.11
N GLU A 124 6.43 15.03 -11.25
CA GLU A 124 7.85 15.31 -11.43
C GLU A 124 8.72 14.03 -11.34
N VAL A 125 8.48 13.19 -10.33
CA VAL A 125 9.19 11.91 -10.17
C VAL A 125 8.97 11.02 -11.39
N ASP A 126 7.75 10.96 -11.92
CA ASP A 126 7.46 10.20 -13.13
C ASP A 126 8.22 10.75 -14.34
N ALA A 127 8.32 12.08 -14.48
CA ALA A 127 9.11 12.71 -15.54
C ALA A 127 10.60 12.36 -15.43
N TRP A 128 11.20 12.44 -14.23
CA TRP A 128 12.59 12.05 -14.00
C TRP A 128 12.84 10.57 -14.29
N LEU A 129 11.91 9.69 -13.87
CA LEU A 129 12.00 8.26 -14.14
C LEU A 129 11.95 7.95 -15.64
N ARG A 130 11.10 8.65 -16.41
CA ARG A 130 11.05 8.53 -17.88
C ARG A 130 12.30 9.09 -18.54
N ALA A 131 12.87 10.16 -18.02
CA ALA A 131 14.14 10.75 -18.46
C ALA A 131 15.38 9.91 -18.06
N GLY A 132 15.19 8.73 -17.47
CA GLY A 132 16.27 7.79 -17.16
C GLY A 132 17.07 8.12 -15.90
N TRP A 133 16.59 9.03 -15.03
CA TRP A 133 17.30 9.36 -13.80
C TRP A 133 17.50 8.13 -12.90
N LEU A 134 18.64 8.10 -12.21
CA LEU A 134 18.93 7.11 -11.19
C LEU A 134 18.06 7.33 -9.95
N VAL A 135 17.63 6.24 -9.31
CA VAL A 135 16.80 6.30 -8.10
C VAL A 135 17.52 7.00 -6.95
N SER A 136 18.84 6.84 -6.83
CA SER A 136 19.66 7.55 -5.83
C SER A 136 19.59 9.07 -6.00
N ARG A 137 19.72 9.55 -7.24
CA ARG A 137 19.60 10.98 -7.58
C ARG A 137 18.20 11.52 -7.26
N ILE A 138 17.15 10.77 -7.61
CA ILE A 138 15.77 11.17 -7.29
C ILE A 138 15.58 11.24 -5.77
N GLN A 139 16.13 10.30 -5.00
CA GLN A 139 16.10 10.36 -3.55
C GLN A 139 16.79 11.59 -2.98
N GLU A 140 17.97 11.94 -3.49
CA GLU A 140 18.69 13.15 -3.07
C GLU A 140 17.86 14.41 -3.33
N GLU A 141 17.24 14.52 -4.51
CA GLU A 141 16.36 15.62 -4.86
C GLU A 141 15.14 15.71 -3.92
N LEU A 142 14.47 14.57 -3.68
CA LEU A 142 13.33 14.51 -2.78
C LEU A 142 13.70 14.92 -1.35
N ARG A 143 14.85 14.45 -0.84
CA ARG A 143 15.36 14.83 0.49
C ARG A 143 15.71 16.32 0.56
N GLY A 144 16.35 16.86 -0.48
CA GLY A 144 16.66 18.29 -0.57
C GLY A 144 15.42 19.18 -0.50
N ARG A 145 14.26 18.65 -0.93
CA ARG A 145 12.95 19.31 -0.86
C ARG A 145 12.12 18.95 0.38
N GLY A 146 12.68 18.22 1.35
CA GLY A 146 12.02 17.85 2.60
C GLY A 146 11.18 16.57 2.57
N PHE A 147 11.15 15.81 1.47
CA PHE A 147 10.42 14.55 1.36
C PHE A 147 11.28 13.36 1.82
N VAL A 148 11.22 13.04 3.11
CA VAL A 148 12.07 12.00 3.75
C VAL A 148 11.39 10.65 3.98
N ASN A 149 10.08 10.57 3.74
CA ASN A 149 9.26 9.36 3.99
C ASN A 149 9.28 8.36 2.82
N VAL A 150 9.64 8.78 1.61
CA VAL A 150 9.66 7.91 0.42
C VAL A 150 10.87 6.99 0.45
N LEU A 151 10.68 5.69 0.21
CA LEU A 151 11.80 4.74 0.14
C LEU A 151 12.24 4.48 -1.31
N ASN A 152 13.50 4.07 -1.49
CA ASN A 152 14.02 3.56 -2.77
C ASN A 152 13.09 2.53 -3.42
N THR A 153 12.56 1.60 -2.61
CA THR A 153 11.65 0.55 -3.09
C THR A 153 10.38 1.12 -3.72
N ASP A 154 9.88 2.28 -3.28
CA ASP A 154 8.70 2.92 -3.87
C ASP A 154 9.02 3.44 -5.27
N LEU A 155 10.16 4.11 -5.41
CA LEU A 155 10.65 4.63 -6.68
C LEU A 155 10.93 3.49 -7.67
N TYR A 156 11.53 2.39 -7.23
CA TYR A 156 11.72 1.19 -8.06
C TYR A 156 10.38 0.56 -8.47
N ASN A 157 9.41 0.47 -7.55
CA ASN A 157 8.07 -0.03 -7.88
C ASN A 157 7.38 0.88 -8.90
N ARG A 158 7.48 2.21 -8.75
CA ARG A 158 6.90 3.18 -9.70
C ARG A 158 7.57 3.09 -11.06
N LYS A 159 8.91 3.01 -11.12
CA LYS A 159 9.66 2.80 -12.37
C LYS A 159 9.19 1.55 -13.11
N ARG A 160 8.94 0.45 -12.39
CA ARG A 160 8.40 -0.79 -12.99
C ARG A 160 6.97 -0.61 -13.52
N LEU A 161 6.12 0.12 -12.80
CA LEU A 161 4.75 0.42 -13.26
C LEU A 161 4.78 1.27 -14.53
N LEU A 162 5.60 2.32 -14.58
CA LEU A 162 5.76 3.16 -15.77
C LEU A 162 6.21 2.36 -16.99
N LYS A 163 7.14 1.42 -16.83
CA LYS A 163 7.54 0.51 -17.92
C LYS A 163 6.37 -0.35 -18.42
N LYS A 164 5.57 -0.89 -17.49
CA LYS A 164 4.37 -1.67 -17.84
C LYS A 164 3.33 -0.82 -18.56
N GLU A 165 3.12 0.42 -18.12
CA GLU A 165 2.21 1.40 -18.75
C GLU A 165 2.67 1.79 -20.16
N ALA A 166 3.98 1.84 -20.41
CA ALA A 166 4.57 2.17 -21.71
C ALA A 166 4.49 1.03 -22.74
N GLY A 167 3.94 -0.14 -22.40
CA GLY A 167 3.84 -1.28 -23.32
C GLY A 167 5.13 -2.10 -23.45
N ASP A 168 6.18 -1.79 -22.68
CA ASP A 168 7.38 -2.62 -22.55
C ASP A 168 7.07 -3.85 -21.68
N ALA A 169 6.24 -4.76 -22.20
CA ALA A 169 6.23 -6.13 -21.72
C ALA A 169 7.60 -6.75 -22.07
N PRO A 170 8.22 -7.54 -21.19
CA PRO A 170 9.45 -8.23 -21.56
C PRO A 170 9.11 -9.16 -22.73
N THR A 171 9.73 -8.93 -23.87
CA THR A 171 9.84 -9.93 -24.93
C THR A 171 10.51 -11.14 -24.29
N VAL A 172 9.74 -12.22 -24.16
CA VAL A 172 10.28 -13.52 -23.80
C VAL A 172 11.12 -13.96 -25.00
N GLY A 173 12.43 -13.78 -24.88
CA GLY A 173 13.42 -14.46 -25.72
C GLY A 173 13.82 -15.79 -25.08
#